data_AF-A0A535IE18-F1
#
_entry.id   AF-A0A535IE18-F1
#
_cell.length_a   1.000
_cell.length_b   1.000
_cell.length_c   1.000
_cell.angle_alpha   90.00
_cell.angle_beta   90.00
_cell.angle_gamma   90.00
#
_symmetry.space_group_name_H-M   'P 1'
#
loop_
_entity.id
_entity.type
_entity.pdbx_description
1 polymer ?
#
loop_
_entity_poly.entity_id
_entity_poly.type
_entity_poly.pdbx_seq_one_letter_code
_entity_poly.pdbx_strand_id
1 'polypeptide(L)'
;RNDFCASCHTQPESAYYARAQQSPHPDLASIHLAKNVKCIDCHGGAPPADRVAGLLQGAHDYVLYLSGSYHRPALTTNPLPDANCVKCHNDLFQTRTLNNHWHYYLPAWQQALGPKAAACIDCHNSHSTAQGNLVKFVPDTKINPICQSCHLYQGIR
;
A
#
# COMPACT_ATOMS: atom_id res chain seq x y z
N ARG A 1 11.49 8.34 11.36
CA ARG A 1 12.67 8.13 10.47
C ARG A 1 12.66 6.66 10.04
N ASN A 2 12.98 6.35 8.80
CA ASN A 2 12.72 5.01 8.23
C ASN A 2 13.57 3.91 8.90
N ASP A 3 14.82 4.24 9.23
CA ASP A 3 15.75 3.44 10.02
C ASP A 3 15.20 3.05 11.40
N PHE A 4 14.51 3.96 12.10
CA PHE A 4 13.85 3.65 13.37
C PHE A 4 12.66 2.70 13.20
N CYS A 5 11.85 2.91 12.16
CA CYS A 5 10.75 2.00 11.87
C CYS A 5 11.28 0.59 11.57
N ALA A 6 12.31 0.50 10.72
CA ALA A 6 12.96 -0.74 10.31
C ALA A 6 13.75 -1.44 11.44
N SER A 7 14.14 -0.74 12.51
CA SER A 7 14.83 -1.36 13.64
C SER A 7 13.90 -2.17 14.55
N CYS A 8 12.59 -1.88 14.55
CA CYS A 8 11.62 -2.51 15.45
C CYS A 8 10.57 -3.35 14.71
N HIS A 9 10.06 -2.89 13.56
CA HIS A 9 9.18 -3.70 12.71
C HIS A 9 10.06 -4.63 11.87
N THR A 10 10.33 -5.82 12.40
CA THR A 10 11.17 -6.80 11.72
C THR A 10 10.33 -7.82 10.96
N GLN A 11 10.79 -8.06 9.73
CA GLN A 11 10.23 -8.91 8.69
C GLN A 11 8.75 -8.67 8.33
N PRO A 12 8.49 -8.12 7.13
CA PRO A 12 9.44 -7.91 6.04
C PRO A 12 10.02 -6.47 5.96
N GLU A 13 9.69 -5.54 6.88
CA GLU A 13 10.03 -4.11 6.79
C GLU A 13 11.52 -3.81 6.84
N SER A 14 12.30 -4.49 7.68
CA SER A 14 13.77 -4.35 7.68
C SER A 14 14.39 -4.83 6.35
N ALA A 15 13.83 -5.87 5.75
CA ALA A 15 14.25 -6.36 4.44
C ALA A 15 13.83 -5.40 3.31
N TYR A 16 12.64 -4.79 3.38
CA TYR A 16 12.21 -3.74 2.43
C TYR A 16 13.11 -2.52 2.51
N TYR A 17 13.41 -2.04 3.73
CA TYR A 17 14.26 -0.89 3.93
C TYR A 17 15.66 -1.10 3.36
N ALA A 18 16.24 -2.28 3.58
CA ALA A 18 17.53 -2.66 3.01
C ALA A 18 17.50 -2.74 1.47
N ARG A 19 16.45 -3.35 0.89
CA ARG A 19 16.30 -3.43 -0.58
C ARG A 19 16.07 -2.09 -1.23
N ALA A 20 15.39 -1.18 -0.57
CA ALA A 20 15.16 0.17 -1.08
C ALA A 20 16.44 0.99 -1.22
N GLN A 21 17.52 0.63 -0.51
CA GLN A 21 18.84 1.23 -0.69
C GLN A 21 19.58 0.70 -1.94
N GLN A 22 19.06 -0.35 -2.59
CA GLN A 22 19.67 -0.99 -3.74
C GLN A 22 19.01 -0.49 -5.04
N SER A 23 19.78 -0.52 -6.13
CA SER A 23 19.31 -0.25 -7.49
C SER A 23 19.57 -1.47 -8.37
N PRO A 24 18.62 -1.92 -9.20
CA PRO A 24 17.29 -1.34 -9.45
C PRO A 24 16.28 -1.60 -8.31
N HIS A 25 15.29 -0.71 -8.15
CA HIS A 25 14.26 -0.82 -7.11
C HIS A 25 13.22 -1.89 -7.46
N PRO A 26 13.12 -2.99 -6.68
CA PRO A 26 12.37 -4.18 -7.09
C PRO A 26 10.86 -4.11 -6.81
N ASP A 27 10.42 -3.17 -5.96
CA ASP A 27 9.04 -3.06 -5.51
C ASP A 27 8.58 -1.60 -5.38
N LEU A 28 7.27 -1.40 -5.29
CA LEU A 28 6.66 -0.08 -5.24
C LEU A 28 7.13 0.72 -4.01
N ALA A 29 7.30 0.09 -2.85
CA ALA A 29 7.82 0.77 -1.65
C ALA A 29 9.25 1.27 -1.85
N SER A 30 10.12 0.48 -2.50
CA SER A 30 11.50 0.86 -2.80
C SER A 30 11.57 2.11 -3.70
N ILE A 31 10.65 2.24 -4.67
CA ILE A 31 10.57 3.43 -5.53
C ILE A 31 10.11 4.66 -4.77
N HIS A 32 9.14 4.49 -3.86
CA HIS A 32 8.68 5.59 -3.02
C HIS A 32 9.78 6.08 -2.08
N LEU A 33 10.57 5.17 -1.52
CA LEU A 33 11.75 5.52 -0.72
C LEU A 33 12.79 6.29 -1.55
N ALA A 34 13.05 5.89 -2.80
CA ALA A 34 13.92 6.62 -3.72
C ALA A 34 13.41 8.04 -4.05
N LYS A 35 12.11 8.29 -3.91
CA LYS A 35 11.46 9.60 -4.04
C LYS A 35 11.34 10.36 -2.71
N ASN A 36 12.04 9.93 -1.66
CA ASN A 36 12.00 10.51 -0.31
C ASN A 36 10.64 10.38 0.42
N VAL A 37 9.77 9.46 -0.02
CA VAL A 37 8.55 9.11 0.73
C VAL A 37 8.92 8.17 1.87
N LYS A 38 8.54 8.52 3.09
CA LYS A 38 8.88 7.80 4.33
C LYS A 38 7.85 6.72 4.62
N CYS A 39 8.24 5.73 5.43
CA CYS A 39 7.32 4.66 5.86
C CYS A 39 6.01 5.22 6.45
N ILE A 40 6.12 6.32 7.21
CA ILE A 40 5.01 6.96 7.89
C ILE A 40 4.09 7.76 6.97
N ASP A 41 4.52 8.10 5.76
CA ASP A 41 3.68 8.86 4.82
C ASP A 41 2.58 7.95 4.26
N CYS A 42 2.87 6.65 4.14
CA CYS A 42 1.91 5.60 3.83
C CYS A 42 1.26 5.03 5.10
N HIS A 43 2.05 4.49 6.04
CA HIS A 43 1.53 3.76 7.22
C HIS A 43 0.99 4.65 8.34
N GLY A 44 1.31 5.94 8.31
CA GLY A 44 0.81 6.92 9.27
C GLY A 44 -0.54 7.48 8.89
N GLY A 45 -1.21 6.97 7.84
CA GLY A 45 -2.62 7.30 7.63
C GLY A 45 -2.93 8.73 7.15
N ALA A 46 -4.16 9.00 6.70
CA ALA A 46 -4.59 10.35 6.31
C ALA A 46 -4.69 11.27 7.55
N PRO A 47 -4.04 12.46 7.52
CA PRO A 47 -4.17 13.42 8.61
C PRO A 47 -5.61 13.92 8.76
N PRO A 48 -6.08 14.21 9.99
CA PRO A 48 -5.36 14.11 11.27
C PRO A 48 -5.58 12.77 12.01
N ALA A 49 -6.68 12.06 11.76
CA ALA A 49 -7.10 10.93 12.61
C ALA A 49 -6.19 9.70 12.46
N ASP A 50 -5.85 9.32 11.23
CA ASP A 50 -5.09 8.09 11.02
C ASP A 50 -3.61 8.27 11.41
N ARG A 51 -3.13 9.52 11.45
CA ARG A 51 -1.80 9.89 11.99
C ARG A 51 -1.70 9.59 13.48
N VAL A 52 -2.77 9.84 14.22
CA VAL A 52 -2.86 9.48 15.64
C VAL A 52 -2.87 7.96 15.78
N ALA A 53 -3.63 7.24 14.96
CA ALA A 53 -3.68 5.78 15.01
C ALA A 53 -2.30 5.14 14.79
N GLY A 54 -1.54 5.60 13.79
CA GLY A 54 -0.17 5.10 13.56
C GLY A 54 0.81 5.41 14.70
N LEU A 55 0.67 6.57 15.36
CA LEU A 55 1.48 6.91 16.53
C LEU A 55 1.09 6.07 17.76
N LEU A 56 -0.21 5.84 17.98
CA LEU A 56 -0.71 5.00 19.06
C LEU A 56 -0.25 3.55 18.91
N GLN A 57 -0.28 3.03 17.68
CA GLN A 57 0.28 1.71 17.38
C GLN A 57 1.76 1.64 17.74
N GLY A 58 2.56 2.64 17.30
CA GLY A 58 3.98 2.70 17.65
C GLY A 58 4.24 2.81 19.17
N ALA A 59 3.41 3.55 19.90
CA ALA A 59 3.49 3.64 21.35
C ALA A 59 3.15 2.31 22.04
N HIS A 60 2.10 1.63 21.57
CA HIS A 60 1.71 0.31 22.05
C HIS A 60 2.83 -0.73 21.82
N ASP A 61 3.40 -0.75 20.61
CA ASP A 61 4.47 -1.68 20.26
C ASP A 61 5.74 -1.43 21.09
N TYR A 62 6.03 -0.17 21.43
CA TYR A 62 7.11 0.19 22.33
C TYR A 62 6.89 -0.32 23.76
N VAL A 63 5.66 -0.24 24.28
CA VAL A 63 5.31 -0.80 25.60
C VAL A 63 5.49 -2.31 25.62
N LEU A 64 5.02 -3.01 24.57
CA LEU A 64 5.20 -4.46 24.43
C LEU A 64 6.67 -4.87 24.35
N TYR A 65 7.50 -4.05 23.69
CA TYR A 65 8.94 -4.26 23.66
C TYR A 65 9.57 -4.15 25.06
N LEU A 66 9.24 -3.10 25.82
CA LEU A 66 9.76 -2.90 27.17
C LEU A 66 9.30 -3.97 28.16
N SER A 67 8.08 -4.50 28.02
CA SER A 67 7.56 -5.56 28.88
C SER A 67 8.09 -6.96 28.53
N GLY A 68 8.78 -7.11 27.40
CA GLY A 68 9.19 -8.40 26.85
C GLY A 68 8.04 -9.22 26.25
N SER A 69 6.84 -8.63 26.11
CA SER A 69 5.63 -9.30 25.59
C SER A 69 5.44 -9.11 24.07
N TYR A 70 6.49 -8.68 23.36
CA TYR A 70 6.44 -8.46 21.92
C TYR A 70 6.42 -9.79 21.15
N HIS A 71 5.78 -9.78 19.97
CA HIS A 71 5.80 -10.91 19.03
C HIS A 71 6.73 -10.65 17.84
N ARG A 72 7.28 -11.70 17.26
CA ARG A 72 8.06 -11.65 16.01
C ARG A 72 7.45 -12.62 14.99
N PRO A 73 7.16 -12.17 13.75
CA PRO A 73 7.32 -10.81 13.22
C PRO A 73 6.32 -9.80 13.80
N ALA A 74 6.73 -8.52 13.87
CA ALA A 74 5.89 -7.42 14.30
C ALA A 74 5.18 -6.82 13.08
N LEU A 75 4.24 -7.58 12.52
CA LEU A 75 3.51 -7.21 11.31
C LEU A 75 2.62 -5.99 11.57
N THR A 76 2.61 -5.05 10.62
CA THR A 76 1.57 -4.01 10.61
C THR A 76 0.23 -4.68 10.28
N THR A 77 -0.71 -4.66 11.23
CA THR A 77 -2.04 -5.29 11.07
C THR A 77 -3.06 -4.37 10.41
N ASN A 78 -2.74 -3.08 10.25
CA ASN A 78 -3.61 -2.10 9.63
C ASN A 78 -3.45 -2.16 8.10
N PRO A 79 -4.51 -2.53 7.35
CA PRO A 79 -4.49 -2.43 5.89
C PRO A 79 -4.21 -0.99 5.46
N LEU A 80 -3.52 -0.81 4.34
CA LEU A 80 -3.22 0.53 3.82
C LEU A 80 -4.42 1.05 3.01
N PRO A 81 -5.20 2.02 3.51
CA PRO A 81 -6.33 2.57 2.76
C PRO A 81 -5.87 3.43 1.58
N ASP A 82 -6.72 3.49 0.55
CA ASP A 82 -6.52 4.34 -0.64
C ASP A 82 -6.31 5.81 -0.30
N ALA A 83 -6.89 6.28 0.81
CA ALA A 83 -6.69 7.61 1.36
C ALA A 83 -5.20 7.97 1.54
N ASN A 84 -4.33 6.98 1.75
CA ASN A 84 -2.88 7.19 1.85
C ASN A 84 -2.19 7.38 0.50
N CYS A 85 -2.68 6.71 -0.54
CA CYS A 85 -2.14 6.82 -1.90
C CYS A 85 -2.54 8.17 -2.52
N VAL A 86 -3.81 8.56 -2.35
CA VAL A 86 -4.40 9.73 -3.03
C VAL A 86 -3.93 11.07 -2.43
N LYS A 87 -3.19 11.06 -1.31
CA LYS A 87 -2.45 12.26 -0.83
C LYS A 87 -1.55 12.83 -1.92
N CYS A 88 -0.95 11.96 -2.73
CA CYS A 88 -0.02 12.32 -3.80
C CYS A 88 -0.54 11.94 -5.19
N HIS A 89 -1.47 10.99 -5.29
CA HIS A 89 -1.95 10.41 -6.55
C HIS A 89 -3.41 10.74 -6.90
N ASN A 90 -3.94 11.86 -6.39
CA ASN A 90 -5.33 12.25 -6.67
C ASN A 90 -5.59 12.55 -8.17
N ASP A 91 -4.54 12.81 -8.93
CA ASP A 91 -4.59 13.05 -10.38
C ASP A 91 -5.07 11.81 -11.17
N LEU A 92 -4.88 10.61 -10.62
CA LEU A 92 -5.24 9.35 -11.29
C LEU A 92 -6.73 9.24 -11.62
N PHE A 93 -7.60 9.93 -10.88
CA PHE A 93 -9.05 9.89 -11.10
C PHE A 93 -9.55 10.82 -12.20
N GLN A 94 -8.69 11.69 -12.74
CA GLN A 94 -9.13 12.81 -13.56
C GLN A 94 -9.19 12.48 -15.06
N THR A 95 -8.41 11.49 -15.52
CA THR A 95 -8.25 11.24 -16.97
C THR A 95 -8.90 9.94 -17.40
N ARG A 96 -9.87 10.02 -18.31
CA ARG A 96 -10.53 8.84 -18.88
C ARG A 96 -9.85 8.39 -20.19
N THR A 97 -8.90 7.47 -20.10
CA THR A 97 -8.30 6.79 -21.26
C THR A 97 -8.49 5.28 -21.16
N LEU A 98 -8.27 4.54 -22.25
CA LEU A 98 -8.28 3.07 -22.19
C LEU A 98 -7.29 2.50 -21.17
N ASN A 99 -6.16 3.16 -20.93
CA ASN A 99 -5.16 2.70 -19.95
C ASN A 99 -5.42 3.21 -18.53
N ASN A 100 -6.39 4.10 -18.32
CA ASN A 100 -6.69 4.70 -17.01
C ASN A 100 -8.18 4.62 -16.61
N HIS A 101 -9.03 3.99 -17.43
CA HIS A 101 -10.47 3.94 -17.20
C HIS A 101 -10.81 3.27 -15.86
N TRP A 102 -9.99 2.32 -15.42
CA TRP A 102 -10.14 1.70 -14.11
C TRP A 102 -10.06 2.74 -13.00
N HIS A 103 -8.98 3.54 -12.92
CA HIS A 103 -8.83 4.59 -11.91
C HIS A 103 -9.98 5.58 -12.01
N TYR A 104 -10.30 6.06 -13.22
CA TYR A 104 -11.40 7.00 -13.43
C TYR A 104 -12.74 6.52 -12.84
N TYR A 105 -13.09 5.24 -12.99
CA TYR A 105 -14.34 4.67 -12.48
C TYR A 105 -14.24 4.08 -11.07
N LEU A 106 -13.05 4.02 -10.48
CA LEU A 106 -12.82 3.43 -9.16
C LEU A 106 -13.69 4.07 -8.07
N PRO A 107 -13.82 5.41 -7.96
CA PRO A 107 -14.64 6.00 -6.91
C PRO A 107 -16.12 5.58 -7.00
N ALA A 108 -16.66 5.49 -8.21
CA ALA A 108 -18.04 5.04 -8.42
C ALA A 108 -18.21 3.55 -8.07
N TRP A 109 -17.22 2.71 -8.39
CA TRP A 109 -17.24 1.30 -8.04
C TRP A 109 -17.16 1.09 -6.52
N GLN A 110 -16.26 1.81 -5.84
CA GLN A 110 -16.11 1.80 -4.38
C GLN A 110 -17.34 2.36 -3.67
N GLN A 111 -17.97 3.41 -4.21
CA GLN A 111 -19.21 3.95 -3.67
C GLN A 111 -20.36 2.92 -3.75
N ALA A 112 -20.43 2.15 -4.83
CA ALA A 112 -21.50 1.17 -5.03
C ALA A 112 -21.33 -0.10 -4.21
N LEU A 113 -20.09 -0.61 -4.10
CA LEU A 113 -19.82 -1.94 -3.55
C LEU A 113 -19.00 -1.94 -2.26
N GLY A 114 -18.48 -0.79 -1.83
CA GLY A 114 -17.69 -0.65 -0.61
C GLY A 114 -16.52 -1.65 -0.57
N PRO A 115 -16.41 -2.49 0.48
CA PRO A 115 -15.34 -3.49 0.61
C PRO A 115 -15.28 -4.55 -0.49
N LYS A 116 -16.31 -4.67 -1.35
CA LYS A 116 -16.32 -5.59 -2.48
C LYS A 116 -15.72 -4.99 -3.76
N ALA A 117 -15.47 -3.69 -3.79
CA ALA A 117 -14.65 -3.07 -4.83
C ALA A 117 -13.17 -3.23 -4.48
N ALA A 118 -12.30 -3.19 -5.49
CA ALA A 118 -10.87 -3.22 -5.24
C ALA A 118 -10.37 -1.89 -4.63
N ALA A 119 -9.28 -1.99 -3.88
CA ALA A 119 -8.44 -0.91 -3.38
C ALA A 119 -7.14 -0.81 -4.22
N CYS A 120 -6.38 0.27 -4.04
CA CYS A 120 -5.10 0.49 -4.72
C CYS A 120 -4.15 -0.70 -4.53
N ILE A 121 -4.08 -1.23 -3.30
CA ILE A 121 -3.15 -2.30 -2.93
C ILE A 121 -3.59 -3.70 -3.42
N ASP A 122 -4.83 -3.87 -3.87
CA ASP A 122 -5.29 -5.15 -4.45
C ASP A 122 -4.64 -5.40 -5.82
N CYS A 123 -4.33 -4.32 -6.54
CA CYS A 123 -3.55 -4.34 -7.78
C CYS A 123 -2.07 -4.06 -7.51
N HIS A 124 -1.75 -2.98 -6.80
CA HIS A 124 -0.38 -2.50 -6.62
C HIS A 124 0.26 -3.05 -5.34
N ASN A 125 1.03 -4.12 -5.45
CA ASN A 125 1.70 -4.70 -4.30
C ASN A 125 2.90 -3.84 -3.86
N SER A 126 2.76 -3.21 -2.70
CA SER A 126 3.76 -2.29 -2.14
C SER A 126 5.07 -2.99 -1.76
N HIS A 127 4.94 -4.19 -1.22
CA HIS A 127 5.97 -4.95 -0.51
C HIS A 127 6.20 -6.33 -1.17
N SER A 128 5.99 -6.45 -2.48
CA SER A 128 6.16 -7.73 -3.17
C SER A 128 7.63 -8.14 -3.29
N THR A 129 7.93 -9.40 -3.00
CA THR A 129 9.19 -10.06 -3.40
C THR A 129 9.04 -10.87 -4.68
N ALA A 130 7.82 -10.94 -5.24
CA ALA A 130 7.52 -11.76 -6.39
C ALA A 130 8.41 -11.35 -7.57
N GLN A 131 9.25 -12.28 -8.01
CA GLN A 131 10.02 -12.15 -9.24
C GLN A 131 9.08 -12.49 -10.42
N GLY A 132 8.85 -11.53 -11.30
CA GLY A 132 7.99 -11.69 -12.47
C GLY A 132 7.86 -10.39 -13.26
N ASN A 133 7.18 -10.44 -14.40
CA ASN A 133 6.86 -9.25 -15.19
C ASN A 133 5.82 -8.42 -14.42
N LEU A 134 6.30 -7.46 -13.63
CA LEU A 134 5.43 -6.47 -13.00
C LEU A 134 5.19 -5.34 -14.00
N VAL A 135 3.97 -5.22 -14.51
CA VAL A 135 3.57 -4.00 -15.23
C VAL A 135 3.17 -2.97 -14.19
N LYS A 136 4.04 -1.99 -13.93
CA LYS A 136 3.82 -0.93 -12.93
C LYS A 136 3.43 -1.46 -11.54
N PHE A 137 4.16 -2.48 -11.06
CA PHE A 137 3.97 -3.09 -9.72
C PHE A 137 2.68 -3.88 -9.55
N VAL A 138 2.04 -4.26 -10.66
CA VAL A 138 0.87 -5.14 -10.67
C VAL A 138 1.30 -6.54 -11.11
N PRO A 139 1.05 -7.60 -10.31
CA PRO A 139 1.28 -8.96 -10.76
C PRO A 139 0.21 -9.38 -11.79
N ASP A 140 0.65 -10.02 -12.87
CA ASP A 140 -0.26 -10.52 -13.92
C ASP A 140 -1.37 -11.43 -13.39
N THR A 141 -1.10 -12.17 -12.31
CA THR A 141 -2.08 -13.07 -11.66
C THR A 141 -3.26 -12.34 -11.00
N LYS A 142 -3.15 -11.03 -10.76
CA LYS A 142 -4.18 -10.22 -10.09
C LYS A 142 -5.01 -9.39 -11.07
N ILE A 143 -4.46 -9.05 -12.23
CA ILE A 143 -5.08 -8.12 -13.19
C ILE A 143 -6.43 -8.67 -13.67
N ASN A 144 -6.42 -9.85 -14.30
CA ASN A 144 -7.61 -10.35 -14.99
C ASN A 144 -8.83 -10.53 -14.07
N PRO A 145 -8.71 -11.13 -12.86
CA PRO A 145 -9.87 -11.26 -11.97
C PRO A 145 -10.45 -9.91 -11.53
N ILE A 146 -9.62 -8.92 -11.26
CA ILE A 146 -10.07 -7.58 -10.83
C ILE A 146 -10.72 -6.84 -12.00
N CYS A 147 -10.14 -6.91 -13.20
CA CYS A 147 -10.74 -6.37 -14.42
C CYS A 147 -12.13 -6.98 -14.65
N GLN A 148 -12.25 -8.30 -14.54
CA GLN A 148 -13.52 -8.99 -14.73
C GLN A 148 -14.56 -8.58 -13.67
N SER A 149 -14.17 -8.46 -12.40
CA SER A 149 -15.06 -8.00 -11.32
C SER A 149 -15.60 -6.59 -11.58
N CYS A 150 -14.74 -5.67 -12.02
CA CYS A 150 -15.14 -4.31 -12.38
C CYS A 150 -16.07 -4.31 -13.61
N HIS A 151 -15.73 -5.05 -14.68
CA HIS A 151 -16.57 -5.11 -15.88
C HIS A 151 -17.94 -5.72 -15.61
N LEU A 152 -18.02 -6.75 -14.76
CA LEU A 152 -19.30 -7.32 -14.32
C LEU A 152 -20.17 -6.29 -13.60
N TYR A 153 -19.58 -5.47 -12.72
CA TYR A 153 -20.29 -4.35 -12.09
C TYR A 153 -20.80 -3.32 -13.11
N GLN A 154 -19.99 -3.02 -14.13
CA GLN A 154 -20.35 -2.09 -15.21
C GLN A 154 -21.33 -2.69 -16.25
N GLY A 155 -21.70 -3.97 -16.12
CA GLY A 155 -22.54 -4.66 -17.09
C GLY A 155 -21.84 -4.96 -18.42
N ILE A 156 -20.51 -4.90 -18.46
CA ILE A 156 -19.66 -5.22 -19.60
C ILE A 156 -19.26 -6.70 -19.50
N ARG A 157 -19.51 -7.49 -20.56
CA ARG A 157 -19.13 -8.91 -20.64
C ARG A 157 -17.99 -9.10 -21.62
#